data_AF-A0A965UQR6-F1
#
_entry.id   AF-A0A965UQR6-F1
#
_cell.length_a   1.000
_cell.length_b   1.000
_cell.length_c   1.000
_cell.angle_alpha   90.00
_cell.angle_beta   90.00
_cell.angle_gamma   90.00
#
_symmetry.space_group_name_H-M   'P 1'
#
loop_
_entity.id
_entity.type
_entity.pdbx_description
1 polymer ?
#
loop_
_entity_poly.entity_id
_entity_poly.type
_entity_poly.pdbx_seq_one_letter_code
_entity_poly.pdbx_strand_id
1 'polypeptide(L)'
;MAEGVGRPPHQPTDQARLQVKTLAAVGVRHEDIASKLSISADTLTKYYRQELDDGRIDANAQIAKSLYEQAKSGNTTAMIFWLKTRAGWKETQVNEMTGANGQPLNFTWQKS
;
A
#
# COMPACT_ATOMS: atom_id res chain seq x y z
N MET A 1 7.91 29.92 -39.73
CA MET A 1 7.04 29.11 -38.85
C MET A 1 7.88 27.92 -38.43
N ALA A 2 8.37 27.87 -37.20
CA ALA A 2 9.18 26.74 -36.73
C ALA A 2 8.20 25.67 -36.24
N GLU A 3 8.06 24.58 -37.00
CA GLU A 3 7.31 23.40 -36.56
C GLU A 3 8.05 22.78 -35.37
N GLY A 4 7.46 22.91 -34.18
CA GLY A 4 7.99 22.30 -32.98
C GLY A 4 7.80 20.79 -33.03
N VAL A 5 8.83 20.07 -33.47
CA VAL A 5 8.88 18.61 -33.33
C VAL A 5 8.83 18.31 -31.82
N GLY A 6 7.73 17.70 -31.36
CA GLY A 6 7.55 17.35 -29.95
C GLY A 6 8.69 16.48 -29.42
N ARG A 7 8.87 16.48 -28.09
CA ARG A 7 9.89 15.63 -27.43
C ARG A 7 9.74 14.19 -27.94
N PRO A 8 10.82 13.53 -28.39
CA PRO A 8 10.75 12.18 -28.94
C PRO A 8 10.09 11.21 -27.97
N PRO A 9 9.32 10.22 -28.48
CA PRO A 9 8.59 9.29 -27.63
C PRO A 9 9.56 8.50 -26.75
N HIS A 10 9.19 8.37 -25.48
CA HIS A 10 9.97 7.61 -24.50
C HIS A 10 10.06 6.14 -24.91
N GLN A 11 11.27 5.58 -24.93
CA GLN A 11 11.52 4.18 -25.24
C GLN A 11 11.91 3.44 -23.96
N PRO A 12 11.08 2.52 -23.45
CA PRO A 12 11.40 1.78 -22.24
C PRO A 12 12.50 0.75 -22.50
N THR A 13 13.63 0.90 -21.81
CA THR A 13 14.71 -0.09 -21.83
C THR A 13 14.54 -1.09 -20.68
N ASP A 14 15.09 -2.29 -20.83
CA ASP A 14 15.04 -3.31 -19.77
C ASP A 14 15.70 -2.84 -18.47
N GLN A 15 16.80 -2.08 -18.58
CA GLN A 15 17.45 -1.46 -17.43
C GLN A 15 16.52 -0.47 -16.71
N ALA A 16 15.82 0.38 -17.46
CA ALA A 16 14.88 1.33 -16.88
C ALA A 16 13.68 0.61 -16.25
N ARG A 17 13.17 -0.46 -16.87
CA ARG A 17 12.12 -1.31 -16.31
C ARG A 17 12.54 -1.91 -14.98
N LEU A 18 13.71 -2.53 -14.92
CA LEU A 18 14.27 -3.07 -13.69
C LEU A 18 14.42 -2.00 -12.62
N GLN A 19 14.95 -0.83 -12.98
CA GLN A 19 15.11 0.29 -12.06
C GLN A 19 13.77 0.78 -11.49
N VAL A 20 12.74 0.94 -12.34
CA VAL A 20 11.40 1.32 -11.89
C VAL A 20 10.82 0.27 -10.95
N LYS A 21 10.92 -1.01 -11.30
CA LYS A 21 10.44 -2.12 -10.46
C LYS A 21 11.11 -2.12 -9.09
N THR A 22 12.44 -1.97 -9.04
CA THR A 22 13.20 -1.92 -7.79
C THR A 22 12.79 -0.72 -6.93
N LEU A 23 12.68 0.47 -7.51
CA LEU A 23 12.30 1.67 -6.78
C LEU A 23 10.85 1.60 -6.26
N ALA A 24 9.94 1.04 -7.05
CA ALA A 24 8.57 0.79 -6.62
C ALA A 24 8.52 -0.21 -5.46
N ALA A 25 9.33 -1.27 -5.51
CA ALA A 25 9.40 -2.27 -4.44
C ALA A 25 9.88 -1.69 -3.10
N VAL A 26 10.76 -0.69 -3.11
CA VAL A 26 11.21 -0.02 -1.88
C VAL A 26 10.34 1.18 -1.48
N GLY A 27 9.19 1.38 -2.15
CA GLY A 27 8.20 2.39 -1.77
C GLY A 27 8.49 3.81 -2.23
N VAL A 28 9.36 4.01 -3.24
CA VAL A 28 9.64 5.34 -3.79
C VAL A 28 8.40 5.84 -4.55
N ARG A 29 8.05 7.13 -4.35
CA ARG A 29 6.90 7.75 -5.01
C ARG A 29 7.12 7.84 -6.52
N HIS A 30 6.03 7.72 -7.29
CA HIS A 30 6.08 7.76 -8.76
C HIS A 30 6.73 9.05 -9.29
N GLU A 31 6.53 10.20 -8.64
CA GLU A 31 7.14 11.48 -9.01
C GLU A 31 8.67 11.48 -8.87
N ASP A 32 9.20 10.84 -7.83
CA ASP A 32 10.63 10.71 -7.58
C ASP A 32 11.26 9.72 -8.57
N ILE A 33 10.56 8.63 -8.89
CA ILE A 33 10.97 7.66 -9.93
C ILE A 33 10.98 8.33 -11.32
N ALA A 34 9.94 9.08 -11.66
CA ALA A 34 9.85 9.79 -12.93
C ALA A 34 10.98 10.83 -13.06
N SER A 35 11.25 11.58 -11.99
CA SER A 35 12.36 12.53 -11.90
C SER A 35 13.72 11.82 -12.08
N LYS A 36 13.90 10.65 -11.47
CA LYS A 36 15.12 9.84 -11.63
C LYS A 36 15.36 9.39 -13.08
N LEU A 37 14.29 9.11 -13.82
CA LEU A 37 14.33 8.75 -15.24
C LEU A 37 14.28 9.96 -16.18
N SER A 38 14.18 11.19 -15.64
CA SER A 38 14.03 12.44 -16.41
C SER A 38 12.81 12.43 -17.36
N ILE A 39 11.72 11.79 -16.93
CA ILE A 39 10.43 11.70 -17.66
C ILE A 39 9.29 12.31 -16.82
N SER A 40 8.14 12.58 -17.44
CA SER A 40 6.95 12.97 -16.69
C SER A 40 6.32 11.78 -15.96
N ALA A 41 5.57 12.05 -14.88
CA ALA A 41 4.81 11.03 -14.16
C ALA A 41 3.80 10.31 -15.08
N ASP A 42 3.18 11.04 -16.01
CA ASP A 42 2.28 10.45 -17.02
C ASP A 42 3.02 9.48 -17.95
N THR A 43 4.25 9.83 -18.34
CA THR A 43 5.10 8.94 -19.15
C THR A 43 5.49 7.70 -18.34
N LEU A 44 5.87 7.87 -17.07
CA LEU A 44 6.19 6.75 -16.19
C LEU A 44 5.02 5.76 -16.09
N THR A 45 3.82 6.25 -15.77
CA THR A 45 2.63 5.41 -15.60
C THR A 45 2.10 4.84 -16.92
N LYS A 46 2.36 5.48 -18.06
CA LYS A 46 2.02 4.95 -19.39
C LYS A 46 2.90 3.78 -19.79
N TYR A 47 4.20 3.84 -19.52
CA TYR A 47 5.16 2.87 -20.06
C TYR A 47 5.63 1.81 -19.05
N TYR A 48 5.51 2.08 -17.75
CA TYR A 48 6.05 1.24 -16.67
C TYR A 48 5.00 0.80 -15.64
N ARG A 49 3.71 0.79 -16.00
CA ARG A 49 2.63 0.41 -15.08
C ARG A 49 2.85 -0.97 -14.46
N GLN A 50 3.22 -1.94 -15.29
CA GLN A 50 3.47 -3.30 -14.84
C GLN A 50 4.61 -3.36 -13.83
N GLU A 51 5.72 -2.67 -14.07
CA GLU A 51 6.86 -2.65 -13.16
C GLU A 51 6.54 -1.97 -11.82
N LEU A 52 5.72 -0.92 -11.84
CA LEU A 52 5.25 -0.26 -10.62
C LEU A 52 4.38 -1.19 -9.79
N ASP A 53 3.43 -1.88 -10.43
CA ASP A 53 2.51 -2.81 -9.78
C ASP A 53 3.26 -4.04 -9.25
N ASP A 54 4.07 -4.68 -10.09
CA ASP A 54 4.88 -5.85 -9.74
C ASP A 54 5.85 -5.54 -8.61
N GLY A 55 6.54 -4.38 -8.66
CA GLY A 55 7.43 -3.96 -7.59
C GLY A 55 6.71 -3.88 -6.24
N ARG A 56 5.53 -3.23 -6.22
CA ARG A 56 4.70 -3.11 -5.01
C ARG A 56 4.20 -4.48 -4.52
N ILE A 57 3.78 -5.36 -5.43
CA ILE A 57 3.31 -6.71 -5.09
C ILE A 57 4.45 -7.53 -4.48
N ASP A 58 5.61 -7.53 -5.14
CA ASP A 58 6.80 -8.28 -4.69
C ASP A 58 7.25 -7.83 -3.30
N ALA A 59 7.26 -6.51 -3.05
CA ALA A 59 7.59 -5.96 -1.74
C ALA A 59 6.64 -6.44 -0.64
N ASN A 60 5.33 -6.35 -0.88
CA ASN A 60 4.33 -6.82 0.07
C ASN A 60 4.46 -8.33 0.32
N ALA A 61 4.72 -9.12 -0.72
CA ALA A 61 4.91 -10.56 -0.61
C ALA A 61 6.16 -10.90 0.23
N GLN A 62 7.27 -10.18 0.05
CA GLN A 62 8.49 -10.38 0.83
C GLN A 62 8.28 -10.09 2.32
N ILE A 63 7.62 -8.97 2.66
CA ILE A 63 7.30 -8.64 4.05
C ILE A 63 6.33 -9.66 4.64
N ALA A 64 5.29 -10.07 3.90
CA ALA A 64 4.35 -11.10 4.34
C ALA A 64 5.06 -12.45 4.59
N LYS A 65 6.02 -12.84 3.74
CA LYS A 65 6.83 -14.04 3.94
C LYS A 65 7.66 -13.94 5.22
N SER A 66 8.33 -12.81 5.46
CA SER A 66 9.10 -12.60 6.70
C SER A 66 8.21 -12.68 7.94
N LEU A 67 7.05 -12.03 7.91
CA LEU A 67 6.05 -12.10 8.99
C LEU A 67 5.62 -13.55 9.25
N TYR A 68 5.32 -14.32 8.20
CA TYR A 68 4.92 -15.72 8.30
C TYR A 68 6.02 -16.59 8.92
N GLU A 69 7.28 -16.42 8.51
CA GLU A 69 8.39 -17.17 9.11
C GLU A 69 8.66 -16.77 10.56
N GLN A 70 8.53 -15.49 10.91
CA GLN A 70 8.59 -15.03 12.31
C GLN A 70 7.46 -15.62 13.16
N ALA A 71 6.25 -15.69 12.62
CA ALA A 71 5.13 -16.34 13.29
C ALA A 71 5.44 -17.83 13.55
N LYS A 72 5.98 -18.55 12.55
CA LYS A 72 6.39 -19.95 12.68
C LYS A 72 7.53 -20.16 13.69
N SER A 73 8.42 -19.18 13.85
CA SER A 73 9.52 -19.25 14.83
C SER A 73 9.10 -18.85 16.26
N GLY A 74 7.82 -18.55 16.49
CA GLY A 74 7.27 -18.28 17.82
C GLY A 74 7.12 -16.80 18.18
N ASN A 75 7.27 -15.87 17.23
CA ASN A 75 6.96 -14.46 17.48
C ASN A 75 5.46 -14.27 17.72
N THR A 76 5.06 -14.08 18.98
CA THR A 76 3.65 -13.94 19.39
C THR A 76 2.94 -12.77 18.73
N THR A 77 3.60 -11.63 18.56
CA THR A 77 3.01 -10.46 17.89
C THR A 77 2.72 -10.76 16.42
N ALA A 78 3.65 -11.42 15.72
CA ALA A 78 3.44 -11.83 14.32
C ALA A 78 2.31 -12.86 14.19
N MET A 79 2.23 -13.84 15.11
CA MET A 79 1.14 -14.82 15.15
C MET A 79 -0.23 -14.15 15.37
N ILE A 80 -0.36 -13.28 16.38
CA ILE A 80 -1.61 -12.56 16.68
C ILE A 80 -2.01 -11.71 15.47
N PHE A 81 -1.07 -10.94 14.91
CA PHE A 81 -1.35 -10.09 13.76
C PHE A 81 -1.83 -10.92 12.56
N TRP A 82 -1.17 -12.04 12.26
CA TRP A 82 -1.59 -12.94 11.17
C TRP A 82 -3.00 -13.50 11.39
N LEU A 83 -3.29 -13.99 12.59
CA LEU A 83 -4.59 -14.59 12.91
C LEU A 83 -5.71 -13.55 12.79
N LYS A 84 -5.49 -12.32 13.25
CA LYS A 84 -6.47 -11.24 13.13
C LYS A 84 -6.66 -10.72 11.70
N THR A 85 -5.57 -10.47 10.97
CA THR A 85 -5.61 -9.74 9.69
C THR A 85 -5.71 -10.64 8.46
N ARG A 86 -5.26 -11.90 8.55
CA ARG A 86 -5.27 -12.85 7.43
C ARG A 86 -6.12 -14.09 7.68
N ALA A 87 -6.12 -14.64 8.89
CA ALA A 87 -6.97 -15.79 9.23
C ALA A 87 -8.41 -15.41 9.65
N GLY A 88 -8.69 -14.12 9.78
CA GLY A 88 -10.03 -13.60 10.06
C GLY A 88 -10.50 -13.79 11.50
N TRP A 89 -9.59 -14.05 12.45
CA TRP A 89 -9.94 -14.18 13.86
C TRP A 89 -10.35 -12.81 14.41
N LYS A 90 -11.45 -12.79 15.16
CA LYS A 90 -11.95 -11.60 15.85
C LYS A 90 -12.08 -11.92 17.33
N GLU A 91 -11.78 -10.94 18.15
CA GLU A 91 -12.10 -11.02 19.58
C GLU A 91 -13.57 -10.72 19.77
N THR A 92 -14.23 -11.50 20.63
CA THR A 92 -15.59 -11.19 21.09
C THR A 92 -15.51 -10.00 22.03
N GLN A 93 -16.20 -8.92 21.70
CA GLN A 93 -16.38 -7.78 22.59
C GLN A 93 -17.81 -7.79 23.13
N VAL A 94 -17.94 -7.81 24.46
CA VAL A 94 -19.22 -7.60 25.15
C VAL A 94 -19.16 -6.21 25.76
N ASN A 95 -19.93 -5.28 25.18
CA ASN A 95 -19.99 -3.90 25.66
C ASN A 95 -21.31 -3.70 26.40
N GLU A 96 -21.23 -3.48 27.71
CA GLU A 96 -22.37 -3.05 28.51
C GLU A 96 -22.43 -1.51 28.50
N MET A 97 -23.46 -0.96 27.87
CA MET A 97 -23.66 0.49 27.81
C MET A 97 -24.68 0.91 28.87
N THR A 98 -24.22 1.65 29.87
CA THR A 98 -25.07 2.24 30.91
C THR A 98 -24.89 3.75 30.95
N GLY A 99 -25.89 4.45 31.49
CA GLY A 99 -25.81 5.87 31.83
C GLY A 99 -24.95 6.11 33.07
N ALA A 100 -24.82 7.37 33.46
CA ALA A 100 -24.01 7.77 34.61
C ALA A 100 -24.40 6.96 35.86
N ASN A 101 -23.41 6.42 36.58
CA ASN A 101 -23.60 5.61 37.78
C ASN A 101 -24.47 4.35 37.56
N GLY A 102 -24.40 3.72 36.39
CA GLY A 102 -25.17 2.52 36.06
C GLY A 102 -26.67 2.79 35.82
N GLN A 103 -27.06 4.06 35.72
CA GLN A 103 -28.45 4.44 35.44
C GLN A 103 -28.82 4.14 33.98
N PRO A 104 -30.12 4.12 33.62
CA PRO A 104 -30.55 3.97 32.24
C PRO A 104 -29.97 5.05 31.30
N LEU A 105 -29.73 4.68 30.04
CA LEU A 105 -29.36 5.63 28.99
C LEU A 105 -30.57 6.49 28.63
N ASN A 106 -30.46 7.80 28.83
CA ASN A 106 -31.47 8.77 28.42
C ASN A 106 -31.11 9.35 27.05
N PHE A 107 -32.03 9.25 26.08
CA PHE A 107 -31.91 9.85 24.76
C PHE A 107 -33.08 10.77 24.47
N THR A 108 -32.80 11.95 23.91
CA THR A 108 -33.82 12.91 23.45
C THR A 108 -33.59 13.24 21.99
N TRP A 109 -34.63 13.10 21.16
CA TRP A 109 -34.58 13.46 19.74
C TRP A 109 -34.74 14.97 19.56
N GLN A 110 -33.79 15.60 18.89
CA GLN A 110 -33.88 17.02 18.51
C GLN A 110 -34.33 17.10 17.04
N LYS A 111 -35.47 17.75 16.76
CA LYS A 111 -35.89 18.05 15.38
C LYS A 111 -35.12 19.28 14.88
N SER A 112 -34.60 19.20 13.64
CA SER A 112 -33.98 20.32 12.92
C SER A 112 -35.00 21.37 12.51
#